data_AF-A0A349A4S5-F1
#
_entry.id   AF-A0A349A4S5-F1
#
_cell.length_a   1.000
_cell.length_b   1.000
_cell.length_c   1.000
_cell.angle_alpha   90.00
_cell.angle_beta   90.00
_cell.angle_gamma   90.00
#
_symmetry.space_group_name_H-M   'P 1'
#
loop_
_entity.id
_entity.type
_entity.pdbx_description
1 polymer ?
#
loop_
_entity_poly.entity_id
_entity_poly.type
_entity_poly.pdbx_seq_one_letter_code
_entity_poly.pdbx_strand_id
1 'polypeptide(L)' 'MMNMGLKPDEYDWMKRLEAGIDKAWDELTEWEQRFMENRLEAFRRYGVKMRISKAQWKIIDRISEKIL' A
#
# COMPACT_ATOMS: atom_id res chain seq x y z
N MET A 1 21.62 2.21 -7.85
CA MET A 1 21.27 2.08 -6.41
C MET A 1 20.33 0.90 -6.25
N MET A 2 20.74 -0.15 -5.52
CA MET A 2 19.91 -1.34 -5.30
C MET A 2 18.68 -0.96 -4.48
N ASN A 3 17.49 -1.32 -4.97
CA ASN A 3 16.21 -1.01 -4.33
C ASN A 3 16.03 -1.93 -3.10
N MET A 4 16.46 -1.45 -1.93
CA MET A 4 16.43 -2.17 -0.65
C MET A 4 15.04 -2.10 -0.02
N GLY A 5 14.12 -2.98 -0.44
CA GLY A 5 12.86 -3.23 0.28
C GLY A 5 12.04 -1.98 0.62
N LEU A 6 11.22 -2.09 1.67
CA LEU A 6 10.58 -0.95 2.32
C LEU A 6 11.49 -0.42 3.43
N LYS A 7 11.58 0.91 3.53
CA LYS A 7 12.18 1.58 4.69
C LYS A 7 11.27 1.45 5.93
N PRO A 8 11.76 1.68 7.15
CA PRO A 8 10.95 1.57 8.37
C PRO A 8 9.69 2.46 8.36
N ASP A 9 9.82 3.70 7.91
CA ASP A 9 8.71 4.66 7.75
C ASP A 9 7.69 4.19 6.71
N GLU A 10 8.16 3.68 5.57
CA GLU A 10 7.30 3.09 4.53
C GLU A 10 6.58 1.82 5.01
N TYR A 11 7.23 0.99 5.81
CA TYR A 11 6.65 -0.21 6.39
C TYR A 11 5.55 0.13 7.40
N ASP A 12 5.81 1.09 8.30
CA ASP A 12 4.82 1.56 9.28
C ASP A 12 3.64 2.22 8.57
N TRP A 13 3.88 2.97 7.50
CA TRP A 13 2.84 3.53 6.65
C TRP A 13 1.94 2.45 6.06
N MET A 14 2.52 1.41 5.44
CA MET A 14 1.78 0.29 4.88
C MET A 14 0.96 -0.47 5.93
N LYS A 15 1.47 -0.60 7.17
CA LYS A 15 0.69 -1.17 8.28
C LYS A 15 -0.53 -0.33 8.65
N ARG A 16 -0.38 0.99 8.71
CA ARG A 16 -1.51 1.88 9.00
C ARG A 16 -2.56 1.79 7.90
N LEU A 17 -2.11 1.76 6.65
CA LEU A 17 -2.96 1.60 5.49
C LEU A 17 -3.74 0.28 5.53
N GLU A 18 -3.06 -0.84 5.81
CA GLU A 18 -3.71 -2.16 5.98
C GLU A 18 -4.73 -2.17 7.12
N ALA A 19 -4.48 -1.46 8.22
CA ALA A 19 -5.42 -1.38 9.33
C ALA A 19 -6.63 -0.47 9.06
N GLY A 20 -6.48 0.49 8.14
CA GLY A 20 -7.52 1.48 7.81
C GLY A 20 -8.40 1.08 6.63
N ILE A 21 -7.89 0.27 5.70
CA ILE A 21 -8.50 0.06 4.38
C ILE A 21 -9.93 -0.50 4.43
N ASP A 22 -10.24 -1.39 5.39
CA ASP A 22 -11.57 -2.01 5.51
C ASP A 22 -12.68 -0.97 5.74
N LYS A 23 -12.37 0.18 6.36
CA LYS A 23 -13.35 1.24 6.65
C LYS A 23 -13.74 2.05 5.42
N ALA A 24 -12.83 2.17 4.47
CA ALA A 24 -12.99 2.97 3.26
C ALA A 24 -13.11 2.11 2.00
N TRP A 25 -13.20 0.78 2.14
CA TRP A 25 -13.17 -0.17 1.02
C TRP A 25 -14.27 0.10 0.00
N ASP A 26 -15.48 0.38 0.48
CA ASP A 26 -16.64 0.66 -0.36
C ASP A 26 -16.56 2.03 -1.07
N GLU A 27 -15.68 2.94 -0.62
CA GLU A 27 -15.44 4.24 -1.26
C GLU A 27 -14.40 4.16 -2.40
N LEU A 28 -13.69 3.04 -2.51
CA LEU A 28 -12.73 2.80 -3.56
C LEU A 28 -13.43 2.30 -4.84
N THR A 29 -12.95 2.75 -5.98
CA THR A 29 -13.35 2.17 -7.28
C THR A 29 -12.87 0.72 -7.38
N GLU A 30 -13.50 -0.10 -8.23
CA GLU A 30 -13.08 -1.51 -8.44
C GLU A 30 -11.59 -1.63 -8.81
N TRP A 31 -11.06 -0.68 -9.58
CA TRP A 31 -9.65 -0.64 -9.93
C TRP A 31 -8.76 -0.34 -8.71
N GLU A 32 -9.15 0.61 -7.87
CA GLU A 32 -8.42 0.95 -6.63
C GLU A 32 -8.44 -0.22 -5.64
N GLN A 33 -9.61 -0.86 -5.46
CA GLN A 33 -9.76 -2.07 -4.65
C GLN A 33 -8.79 -3.16 -5.12
N ARG A 34 -8.84 -3.52 -6.41
CA ARG A 34 -7.96 -4.56 -6.98
C ARG A 34 -6.49 -4.17 -6.88
N PHE A 35 -6.15 -2.90 -7.09
CA PHE A 35 -4.77 -2.43 -6.93
C PHE A 35 -4.31 -2.59 -5.48
N MET A 36 -5.11 -2.13 -4.51
CA MET A 36 -4.80 -2.20 -3.09
C MET A 36 -4.73 -3.62 -2.57
N GLU A 37 -5.65 -4.50 -2.97
CA GLU A 37 -5.62 -5.92 -2.63
C GLU A 37 -4.29 -6.56 -3.06
N ASN A 38 -3.90 -6.36 -4.33
CA ASN A 38 -2.64 -6.86 -4.87
C ASN A 38 -1.40 -6.28 -4.16
N ARG A 39 -1.47 -5.05 -3.62
CA ARG A 39 -0.36 -4.43 -2.88
C ARG A 39 -0.30 -4.91 -1.45
N LEU A 40 -1.43 -4.98 -0.76
CA LEU A 40 -1.51 -5.46 0.62
C LEU A 40 -1.22 -6.95 0.73
N GLU A 41 -1.64 -7.77 -0.24
CA GLU A 41 -1.26 -9.17 -0.29
C GLU A 41 0.26 -9.33 -0.44
N ALA A 42 0.87 -8.56 -1.35
CA ALA A 42 2.32 -8.55 -1.50
C ALA A 42 3.03 -8.03 -0.23
N PHE A 43 2.45 -7.05 0.46
CA PHE A 43 2.95 -6.56 1.74
C PHE A 43 2.91 -7.64 2.82
N ARG A 44 1.80 -8.36 2.98
CA ARG A 44 1.67 -9.49 3.91
C ARG A 44 2.67 -10.60 3.61
N ARG A 45 2.91 -10.89 2.32
CA ARG A 45 3.80 -11.96 1.89
C ARG A 45 5.29 -11.62 2.04
N TYR A 46 5.68 -10.39 1.73
CA TYR A 46 7.10 -10.01 1.65
C TYR A 46 7.55 -9.06 2.76
N GLY A 47 6.63 -8.39 3.45
CA GLY A 47 6.91 -7.42 4.51
C GLY A 47 7.94 -6.38 4.08
N VAL A 48 8.96 -6.20 4.91
CA VAL A 48 10.09 -5.28 4.65
C VAL A 48 10.85 -5.56 3.35
N LYS A 49 10.73 -6.76 2.76
CA LYS A 49 11.37 -7.09 1.48
C LYS A 49 10.54 -6.68 0.26
N MET A 50 9.30 -6.23 0.46
CA MET A 50 8.43 -5.76 -0.61
C MET A 50 9.12 -4.61 -1.36
N ARG A 51 8.97 -4.61 -2.69
CA ARG A 51 9.48 -3.55 -3.55
C ARG A 51 8.30 -2.82 -4.17
N ILE A 52 8.27 -1.51 -3.98
CA ILE A 52 7.25 -0.62 -4.55
C ILE A 52 7.97 0.40 -5.43
N SER A 53 7.51 0.56 -6.66
CA SER A 53 8.07 1.56 -7.57
C SER A 53 7.58 2.96 -7.18
N LYS A 54 8.30 4.02 -7.59
CA LYS A 54 7.85 5.41 -7.37
C LYS A 54 6.45 5.68 -7.95
N ALA A 55 6.11 5.07 -9.08
CA ALA A 55 4.80 5.22 -9.69
C ALA A 55 3.71 4.52 -8.86
N GLN A 56 4.00 3.34 -8.32
CA GLN A 56 3.08 2.64 -7.41
C GLN A 56 2.91 3.42 -6.10
N TRP A 57 3.97 4.00 -5.55
CA TRP A 57 3.87 4.85 -4.37
C TRP A 57 2.94 6.03 -4.59
N LYS A 58 3.00 6.72 -5.73
CA LYS A 58 2.07 7.81 -6.05
C LYS A 58 0.60 7.37 -6.08
N ILE A 59 0.34 6.15 -6.54
CA ILE A 59 -1.02 5.58 -6.55
C ILE A 59 -1.46 5.26 -5.12
N ILE A 60 -0.59 4.59 -4.34
CA ILE A 60 -0.85 4.25 -2.94
C ILE A 60 -1.13 5.53 -2.13
N ASP A 61 -0.33 6.57 -2.32
CA ASP A 61 -0.46 7.87 -1.64
C ASP A 61 -1.83 8.50 -1.93
N ARG A 62 -2.20 8.61 -3.20
CA ARG A 62 -3.52 9.12 -3.63
C ARG A 62 -4.70 8.31 -3.08
N ILE A 63 -4.56 6.99 -3.02
CA ILE A 63 -5.62 6.13 -2.46
C ILE A 63 -5.66 6.28 -0.93
N SER A 64 -4.50 6.46 -0.28
CA SER A 64 -4.41 6.60 1.17
C SER A 64 -5.06 7.86 1.70
N GLU A 65 -5.16 8.94 0.92
CA GLU A 65 -5.94 10.14 1.25
C GLU A 65 -7.44 9.86 1.48
N LYS A 66 -7.95 8.73 0.97
CA LYS A 66 -9.34 8.28 1.21
C LYS A 66 -9.46 7.34 2.41
N ILE A 67 -8.34 6.81 2.91
CA ILE A 67 -8.30 5.75 3.93
C ILE A 67 -7.86 6.30 5.30
N LEU A 68 -6.84 7.16 5.31
CA LEU A 68 -6.18 7.72 6.50
C LEU A 68 -6.59 9.17 6.72
#